data_AF-A0A9N9SMU9-F1
#
_entry.id   AF-A0A9N9SMU9-F1
#
_cell.length_a   1.000
_cell.length_b   1.000
_cell.length_c   1.000
_cell.angle_alpha   90.00
_cell.angle_beta   90.00
_cell.angle_gamma   90.00
#
_symmetry.space_group_name_H-M   'P 1'
#
loop_
_entity.id
_entity.type
_entity.pdbx_description
1 polymer ?
#
loop_
_entity_poly.entity_id
_entity_poly.type
_entity_poly.pdbx_seq_one_letter_code
_entity_poly.pdbx_strand_id
1 'polypeptide(L)'
;MPEVCATCTSPGTRTNQGISCDGPCEKTFHFKCTKTPAAYQDIPAGTGLTWVCDKCKHGRNDSKLDKLLVSLASIQKDLKDVKTVQTEVFDSLNFYGGKIDDFGKRMDNFQKTINSVQGVQQDVQQLKKECENLRAEIESMHQQQRMENIEISGLPEKNNGNLKLIMQIKMNEKTESDMKLKRQLIEATDAVRQKFNTIKSNRTENLMSLEKIYEPITKPLNVISAATVAKLKIDNLPSVTETSIPVSINTSFIPLSASTPKYNSRSDTTEFYSPP
;
A
#
# COMPACT_ATOMS: atom_id res chain seq x y z
N MET A 1 -39.04 84.94 -21.01
CA MET A 1 -39.75 85.28 -22.26
C MET A 1 -41.17 84.73 -22.14
N PRO A 2 -42.22 85.44 -22.59
CA PRO A 2 -43.58 84.90 -22.51
C PRO A 2 -43.68 83.65 -23.39
N GLU A 3 -44.03 82.52 -22.78
CA GLU A 3 -44.28 81.30 -23.52
C GLU A 3 -45.47 81.52 -24.47
N VAL A 4 -45.25 81.19 -25.74
CA VAL A 4 -46.23 81.36 -26.80
C VAL A 4 -47.09 80.10 -26.86
N CYS A 5 -48.41 80.24 -26.97
CA CYS A 5 -49.28 79.07 -27.06
C CYS A 5 -48.98 78.26 -28.32
N ALA A 6 -48.75 76.95 -28.16
CA ALA A 6 -48.38 76.06 -29.27
C ALA A 6 -49.49 75.78 -30.30
N THR A 7 -50.74 76.17 -30.02
CA THR A 7 -51.86 76.03 -30.97
C THR A 7 -52.10 77.32 -31.76
N CYS A 8 -52.18 78.47 -31.09
CA CYS A 8 -52.59 79.73 -31.71
C CYS A 8 -51.44 80.74 -31.88
N THR A 9 -50.21 80.34 -31.52
CA THR A 9 -48.96 81.14 -31.62
C THR A 9 -49.02 82.54 -31.01
N SER A 10 -50.00 82.80 -30.15
CA SER A 10 -50.19 84.08 -29.48
C SER A 10 -49.48 84.08 -28.12
N PRO A 11 -48.83 85.19 -27.71
CA PRO A 11 -48.19 85.28 -26.40
C PRO A 11 -49.24 85.23 -25.28
N GLY A 12 -48.94 84.50 -24.20
CA GLY A 12 -49.82 84.41 -23.05
C GLY A 12 -50.00 85.79 -22.38
N THR A 13 -51.24 86.23 -22.23
CA THR A 13 -51.56 87.39 -21.36
C THR A 13 -51.56 86.92 -19.91
N ARG A 14 -51.19 87.78 -18.95
CA ARG A 14 -51.20 87.46 -17.50
C ARG A 14 -52.55 86.93 -16.99
N THR A 15 -53.63 87.19 -17.70
CA THR A 15 -55.01 86.75 -17.40
C THR A 15 -55.40 85.42 -18.05
N ASN A 16 -54.61 84.92 -19.01
CA ASN A 16 -54.80 83.63 -19.66
C ASN A 16 -53.75 82.67 -19.12
N GLN A 17 -53.97 82.14 -17.93
CA GLN A 17 -53.14 81.04 -17.41
C GLN A 17 -53.14 79.92 -18.47
N GLY A 18 -51.95 79.53 -18.92
CA GLY A 18 -51.78 78.39 -19.82
C GLY A 18 -51.56 77.12 -19.02
N ILE A 19 -51.76 75.97 -19.65
CA ILE A 19 -51.37 74.66 -19.13
C ILE A 19 -50.17 74.14 -19.93
N SER A 20 -49.14 73.69 -19.24
CA SER A 20 -47.98 73.07 -19.86
C SER A 20 -48.25 71.57 -20.05
N CYS A 21 -47.93 71.07 -21.24
CA CYS A 21 -48.06 69.64 -21.55
C CYS A 21 -46.92 68.85 -20.90
N ASP A 22 -47.24 67.90 -20.04
CA ASP A 22 -46.29 66.96 -19.41
C ASP A 22 -45.82 65.84 -20.37
N GLY A 23 -46.31 65.86 -21.62
CA GLY A 23 -45.75 65.05 -22.71
C GLY A 23 -44.40 65.58 -23.21
N PRO A 24 -43.68 64.80 -24.05
CA PRO A 24 -42.33 65.14 -24.52
C PRO A 24 -42.22 66.42 -25.36
N CYS A 25 -43.33 67.11 -25.67
CA CYS A 25 -43.28 68.39 -26.34
C CYS A 25 -43.02 69.56 -25.38
N GLU A 26 -43.35 69.40 -24.09
CA GLU A 26 -43.19 70.42 -23.03
C GLU A 26 -43.77 71.80 -23.38
N LYS A 27 -44.70 71.85 -24.34
CA LYS A 27 -45.27 73.11 -24.84
C LYS A 27 -46.39 73.60 -23.94
N THR A 28 -46.56 74.91 -23.87
CA THR A 28 -47.64 75.57 -23.13
C THR A 28 -48.80 75.90 -24.07
N PHE A 29 -50.02 75.71 -23.56
CA PHE A 29 -51.25 75.88 -24.30
C PHE A 29 -52.24 76.73 -23.52
N HIS A 30 -52.98 77.61 -24.19
CA HIS A 30 -54.11 78.27 -23.55
C HIS A 30 -55.21 77.26 -23.23
N PHE A 31 -55.90 77.42 -22.10
CA PHE A 31 -57.09 76.62 -21.78
C PHE A 31 -58.14 76.67 -22.90
N LYS A 32 -58.39 77.86 -23.49
CA LYS A 32 -59.32 78.01 -24.62
C LYS A 32 -58.86 77.32 -25.90
N CYS A 33 -57.55 77.15 -26.09
CA CYS A 33 -56.97 76.53 -27.28
C CYS A 33 -56.84 75.00 -27.14
N THR A 34 -57.26 74.44 -26.01
CA THR A 34 -57.26 73.01 -25.73
C THR A 34 -58.67 72.58 -25.34
N LYS A 35 -59.04 71.33 -25.60
CA LYS A 35 -60.29 70.77 -25.06
C LYS A 35 -60.07 70.32 -23.61
N THR A 36 -59.48 71.19 -22.79
CA THR A 36 -59.20 70.86 -21.38
C THR A 36 -60.52 70.81 -20.60
N PRO A 37 -60.80 69.71 -19.88
CA PRO A 37 -61.94 69.66 -18.96
C PRO A 37 -61.82 70.78 -17.92
N ALA A 38 -62.96 71.33 -17.48
CA ALA A 38 -62.99 72.37 -16.43
C ALA A 38 -62.19 71.98 -15.18
N ALA A 39 -62.10 70.68 -14.88
CA ALA A 39 -61.30 70.09 -13.81
C ALA A 39 -59.81 70.45 -13.83
N TYR A 40 -59.25 70.94 -14.96
CA TYR A 40 -57.85 71.37 -15.07
C TYR A 40 -57.62 72.87 -14.86
N GLN A 41 -58.68 73.68 -14.81
CA GLN A 41 -58.58 75.13 -14.62
C GLN A 41 -58.33 75.51 -13.16
N ASP A 42 -58.75 74.66 -12.22
CA ASP A 42 -58.68 74.91 -10.77
C ASP A 42 -57.63 74.04 -10.05
N ILE A 43 -56.71 73.39 -10.77
CA ILE A 43 -55.74 72.49 -10.14
C ILE A 43 -54.71 73.31 -9.34
N PRO A 44 -54.66 73.18 -8.01
CA PRO A 44 -53.62 73.82 -7.21
C PRO A 44 -52.26 73.24 -7.58
N ALA A 45 -51.24 74.09 -7.62
CA ALA A 45 -49.85 73.67 -7.80
C ALA A 45 -49.51 72.59 -6.74
N GLY A 46 -49.20 71.37 -7.18
CA GLY A 46 -48.75 70.27 -6.30
C GLY A 46 -49.67 69.05 -6.17
N THR A 47 -50.83 68.99 -6.84
CA THR A 47 -51.74 67.82 -6.76
C THR A 47 -51.31 66.58 -7.57
N GLY A 48 -50.20 66.66 -8.32
CA GLY A 48 -49.69 65.54 -9.13
C GLY A 48 -50.51 65.21 -10.37
N LEU A 49 -51.56 65.98 -10.68
CA LEU A 49 -52.34 65.84 -11.91
C LEU A 49 -51.61 66.52 -13.08
N THR A 50 -51.11 65.71 -14.01
CA THR A 50 -50.41 66.17 -15.21
C THR A 50 -51.33 66.15 -16.43
N TRP A 51 -51.39 67.24 -17.20
CA TRP A 51 -52.12 67.27 -18.47
C TRP A 51 -51.19 67.00 -19.65
N VAL A 52 -51.70 66.27 -20.65
CA VAL A 52 -50.96 65.91 -21.86
C VAL A 52 -51.80 66.29 -23.07
N CYS A 53 -51.21 67.03 -24.01
CA CYS A 53 -51.91 67.45 -25.23
C CYS A 53 -52.30 66.26 -26.10
N ASP A 54 -53.32 66.39 -26.94
CA ASP A 54 -53.83 65.28 -27.77
C ASP A 54 -52.73 64.65 -28.64
N LYS A 55 -51.79 65.43 -29.17
CA LYS A 55 -50.65 64.90 -29.96
C LYS A 55 -49.76 63.99 -29.10
N CYS A 56 -49.40 64.42 -27.90
CA CYS A 56 -48.60 63.63 -26.97
C CYS A 56 -49.41 62.48 -26.33
N LYS A 57 -50.74 62.62 -26.21
CA LYS A 57 -51.63 61.59 -25.66
C LYS A 57 -51.70 60.37 -26.59
N HIS A 58 -51.76 60.60 -27.90
CA HIS A 58 -51.77 59.52 -28.89
C HIS A 58 -50.36 58.97 -29.19
N GLY A 59 -49.30 59.81 -29.13
CA GLY A 59 -47.91 59.36 -29.32
C GLY A 59 -47.27 58.62 -28.12
N ARG A 60 -47.90 58.61 -26.95
CA ARG A 60 -47.36 57.95 -25.73
C ARG A 60 -47.43 56.42 -25.77
N ASN A 61 -48.30 55.83 -26.60
CA ASN A 61 -48.48 54.37 -26.63
C ASN A 61 -47.46 53.67 -27.54
N ASP A 62 -47.14 54.25 -28.69
CA ASP A 62 -46.22 53.64 -29.66
C ASP A 62 -44.79 53.56 -29.12
N SER A 63 -44.28 54.64 -28.52
CA SER A 63 -42.91 54.67 -27.99
C SER A 63 -42.64 53.74 -26.79
N LYS A 64 -43.67 53.38 -26.02
CA LYS A 64 -43.55 52.37 -24.95
C LYS A 64 -43.58 50.96 -25.52
N LEU A 65 -44.44 50.72 -26.50
CA LEU A 65 -44.53 49.44 -27.19
C LEU A 65 -43.22 49.11 -27.92
N ASP A 66 -42.63 50.08 -28.62
CA ASP A 66 -41.34 49.92 -29.29
C ASP A 66 -40.21 49.57 -28.32
N LYS A 67 -40.16 50.26 -27.15
CA LYS A 67 -39.20 49.93 -26.09
C LYS A 67 -39.38 48.51 -25.55
N LEU A 68 -40.62 48.06 -25.40
CA LEU A 68 -40.92 46.69 -24.97
C LEU A 68 -40.52 45.67 -26.04
N LEU A 69 -40.77 45.93 -27.32
CA LEU A 69 -40.37 45.06 -28.42
C LEU A 69 -38.83 44.93 -28.52
N VAL A 70 -38.11 46.05 -28.38
CA VAL A 70 -36.64 46.05 -28.31
C VAL A 70 -36.15 45.25 -27.09
N SER A 71 -36.78 45.42 -25.94
CA SER A 71 -36.42 44.68 -24.73
C SER A 71 -36.69 43.18 -24.87
N LEU A 72 -37.82 42.79 -25.47
CA LEU A 72 -38.15 41.39 -25.76
C LEU A 72 -37.17 40.76 -26.74
N ALA A 73 -36.77 41.48 -27.80
CA ALA A 73 -35.76 41.01 -28.73
C ALA A 73 -34.39 40.80 -28.05
N SER A 74 -34.02 41.70 -27.13
CA SER A 74 -32.81 41.54 -26.32
C SER A 74 -32.89 40.30 -25.43
N ILE A 75 -34.00 40.10 -24.71
CA ILE A 75 -34.20 38.92 -23.85
C ILE A 75 -34.16 37.64 -24.68
N GLN A 76 -34.78 37.61 -25.86
CA GLN A 76 -34.73 36.45 -26.76
C GLN A 76 -33.30 36.11 -27.20
N LYS A 77 -32.49 37.14 -27.47
CA LYS A 77 -31.07 36.96 -27.77
C LYS A 77 -30.33 36.39 -26.55
N ASP A 78 -30.51 36.98 -25.38
CA ASP A 78 -29.85 36.54 -24.14
C ASP A 78 -30.22 35.09 -23.80
N LEU A 79 -31.50 34.70 -23.98
CA LEU A 79 -31.95 33.32 -23.80
C LEU A 79 -31.28 32.35 -24.78
N LYS A 80 -31.04 32.77 -26.02
CA LYS A 80 -30.31 31.95 -27.00
C LYS A 80 -28.84 31.79 -26.61
N ASP A 81 -28.21 32.85 -26.13
CA ASP A 81 -26.82 32.85 -25.68
C ASP A 81 -26.66 31.96 -24.43
N VAL A 82 -27.57 32.09 -23.45
CA VAL A 82 -27.63 31.22 -22.26
C VAL A 82 -27.80 29.75 -22.65
N LYS A 83 -28.67 29.45 -23.63
CA LYS A 83 -28.85 28.07 -24.12
C LYS A 83 -27.58 27.51 -24.77
N THR A 84 -26.82 28.36 -25.46
CA THR A 84 -25.55 27.99 -26.09
C THR A 84 -24.52 27.62 -25.03
N VAL A 85 -24.31 28.51 -24.05
CA VAL A 85 -23.41 28.27 -22.90
C VAL A 85 -23.83 27.03 -22.11
N GLN A 86 -25.14 26.83 -21.89
CA GLN A 86 -25.65 25.64 -21.22
C GLN A 86 -25.26 24.35 -21.95
N THR A 87 -25.33 24.36 -23.29
CA THR A 87 -24.96 23.20 -24.12
C THR A 87 -23.46 22.94 -24.02
N GLU A 88 -22.62 23.98 -24.13
CA GLU A 88 -21.16 23.87 -24.01
C GLU A 88 -20.71 23.36 -22.64
N VAL A 89 -21.37 23.81 -21.56
CA VAL A 89 -21.12 23.32 -20.20
C VAL A 89 -21.51 21.85 -20.08
N PHE A 90 -22.65 21.45 -20.65
CA PHE A 90 -23.08 20.04 -20.63
C PHE A 90 -22.12 19.13 -21.39
N ASP A 91 -21.65 19.56 -22.56
CA ASP A 91 -20.66 18.83 -23.35
C ASP A 91 -19.32 18.70 -22.61
N SER A 92 -18.89 19.78 -21.95
CA SER A 92 -17.69 19.76 -21.10
C SER A 92 -17.84 18.78 -19.93
N LEU A 93 -18.98 18.80 -19.25
CA LEU A 93 -19.26 17.87 -18.13
C LEU A 93 -19.28 16.41 -18.60
N ASN A 94 -19.87 16.12 -19.76
CA ASN A 94 -19.86 14.77 -20.33
C ASN A 94 -18.46 14.32 -20.71
N PHE A 95 -17.66 15.21 -21.31
CA PHE A 95 -16.27 14.94 -21.63
C PHE A 95 -15.45 14.61 -20.38
N TYR A 96 -15.57 15.42 -19.32
CA TYR A 96 -14.86 15.17 -18.06
C TYR A 96 -15.38 13.92 -17.35
N GLY A 97 -16.68 13.63 -17.42
CA GLY A 97 -17.26 12.38 -16.93
C GLY A 97 -16.58 11.16 -17.55
N GLY A 98 -16.43 11.14 -18.89
CA GLY A 98 -15.71 10.08 -19.58
C GLY A 98 -14.23 9.98 -19.19
N LYS A 99 -13.56 11.13 -18.96
CA LYS A 99 -12.16 11.13 -18.46
C LYS A 99 -12.06 10.54 -17.05
N ILE A 100 -13.00 10.87 -16.17
CA ILE A 100 -13.04 10.33 -14.80
C ILE A 100 -13.23 8.80 -14.85
N ASP A 101 -14.10 8.29 -15.72
CA ASP A 101 -14.30 6.84 -15.90
C ASP A 101 -13.03 6.15 -16.40
N ASP A 102 -12.31 6.76 -17.35
CA ASP A 102 -11.03 6.24 -17.85
C ASP A 102 -9.95 6.24 -16.76
N PHE A 103 -9.92 7.28 -15.90
CA PHE A 103 -9.07 7.30 -14.72
C PHE A 103 -9.43 6.17 -13.74
N GLY A 104 -10.73 5.92 -13.52
CA GLY A 104 -11.20 4.79 -12.72
C GLY A 104 -10.69 3.45 -13.25
N LYS A 105 -10.86 3.18 -14.55
CA LYS A 105 -10.35 1.95 -15.18
C LYS A 105 -8.83 1.79 -15.06
N ARG A 106 -8.08 2.89 -15.21
CA ARG A 106 -6.62 2.87 -15.02
C ARG A 106 -6.26 2.55 -13.58
N MET A 107 -6.97 3.14 -12.61
CA MET A 107 -6.76 2.88 -11.19
C MET A 107 -7.03 1.42 -10.84
N ASP A 108 -8.11 0.83 -11.36
CA ASP A 108 -8.42 -0.59 -11.18
C ASP A 108 -7.31 -1.50 -11.72
N ASN A 109 -6.75 -1.15 -12.89
CA ASN A 109 -5.63 -1.88 -13.47
C ASN A 109 -4.36 -1.73 -12.62
N PHE A 110 -4.05 -0.53 -12.14
CA PHE A 110 -2.95 -0.30 -11.20
C PHE A 110 -3.11 -1.14 -9.94
N GLN A 111 -4.31 -1.19 -9.36
CA GLN A 111 -4.60 -2.01 -8.18
C GLN A 111 -4.36 -3.50 -8.46
N LYS A 112 -4.77 -4.01 -9.63
CA LYS A 112 -4.49 -5.40 -10.03
C LYS A 112 -2.99 -5.65 -10.13
N THR A 113 -2.24 -4.75 -10.76
CA THR A 113 -0.77 -4.88 -10.86
C THR A 113 -0.11 -4.87 -9.47
N ILE A 114 -0.54 -4.00 -8.56
CA ILE A 114 -0.04 -3.95 -7.18
C ILE A 114 -0.28 -5.30 -6.48
N ASN A 115 -1.48 -5.86 -6.59
CA ASN A 115 -1.81 -7.15 -5.99
C ASN A 115 -0.93 -8.28 -6.56
N SER A 116 -0.68 -8.29 -7.88
CA SER A 116 0.22 -9.26 -8.50
C SER A 116 1.67 -9.11 -8.02
N VAL A 117 2.17 -7.88 -7.89
CA VAL A 117 3.53 -7.61 -7.38
C VAL A 117 3.66 -8.08 -5.92
N GLN A 118 2.64 -7.87 -5.09
CA GLN A 118 2.60 -8.39 -3.72
C GLN A 118 2.65 -9.93 -3.69
N GLY A 119 1.95 -10.61 -4.61
CA GLY A 119 2.05 -12.06 -4.77
C GLY A 119 3.47 -12.53 -5.06
N VAL A 120 4.12 -11.92 -6.06
CA VAL A 120 5.52 -12.22 -6.40
C VAL A 120 6.48 -11.95 -5.22
N GLN A 121 6.23 -10.89 -4.44
CA GLN A 121 7.02 -10.61 -3.24
C GLN A 121 6.91 -11.74 -2.19
N GLN A 122 5.71 -12.30 -2.00
CA GLN A 122 5.50 -13.44 -1.10
C GLN A 122 6.23 -14.69 -1.61
N ASP A 123 6.16 -14.98 -2.90
CA ASP A 123 6.87 -16.11 -3.52
C ASP A 123 8.39 -15.97 -3.35
N VAL A 124 8.94 -14.77 -3.54
CA VAL A 124 10.37 -14.49 -3.32
C VAL A 124 10.77 -14.72 -1.86
N GLN A 125 9.93 -14.35 -0.90
CA GLN A 125 10.20 -14.60 0.52
C GLN A 125 10.15 -16.10 0.85
N GLN A 126 9.19 -16.83 0.28
CA GLN A 126 9.10 -18.27 0.44
C GLN A 126 10.32 -18.98 -0.15
N LEU A 127 10.70 -18.66 -1.39
CA LEU A 127 11.87 -19.23 -2.04
C LEU A 127 13.17 -18.97 -1.27
N LYS A 128 13.32 -17.77 -0.68
CA LYS A 128 14.47 -17.46 0.19
C LYS A 128 14.53 -18.40 1.40
N LYS A 129 13.39 -18.62 2.07
CA LYS A 129 13.28 -19.53 3.21
C LYS A 129 13.61 -20.97 2.80
N GLU A 130 13.12 -21.42 1.66
CA GLU A 130 13.43 -22.76 1.12
C GLU A 130 14.92 -22.91 0.81
N CYS A 131 15.55 -21.90 0.21
CA CYS A 131 17.01 -21.88 0.00
C CYS A 131 17.81 -21.93 1.31
N GLU A 132 17.37 -21.21 2.35
CA GLU A 132 18.01 -21.26 3.67
C GLU A 132 17.88 -22.66 4.30
N ASN A 133 16.70 -23.27 4.22
CA ASN A 133 16.47 -24.63 4.71
C ASN A 133 17.34 -25.66 3.98
N LEU A 134 17.37 -25.62 2.64
CA LEU A 134 18.17 -26.54 1.84
C LEU A 134 19.67 -26.37 2.12
N ARG A 135 20.14 -25.13 2.34
CA ARG A 135 21.52 -24.88 2.75
C ARG A 135 21.83 -25.50 4.11
N ALA A 136 20.92 -25.37 5.07
CA ALA A 136 21.09 -25.98 6.39
C ALA A 136 21.10 -27.52 6.30
N GLU A 137 20.27 -28.11 5.44
CA GLU A 137 20.24 -29.56 5.20
C GLU A 137 21.53 -30.06 4.56
N ILE A 138 22.04 -29.37 3.53
CA ILE A 138 23.34 -29.68 2.90
C ILE A 138 24.47 -29.63 3.93
N GLU A 139 24.52 -28.59 4.76
CA GLU A 139 25.55 -28.47 5.79
C GLU A 139 25.45 -29.61 6.81
N SER A 140 24.24 -29.97 7.23
CA SER A 140 24.00 -31.12 8.11
C SER A 140 24.48 -32.43 7.49
N MET A 141 24.18 -32.66 6.20
CA MET A 141 24.64 -33.85 5.48
C MET A 141 26.17 -33.89 5.35
N HIS A 142 26.80 -32.76 5.01
CA HIS A 142 28.26 -32.68 4.94
C HIS A 142 28.91 -32.93 6.30
N GLN A 143 28.33 -32.42 7.37
CA GLN A 143 28.80 -32.67 8.72
C GLN A 143 28.67 -34.15 9.08
N GLN A 144 27.54 -34.77 8.75
CA GLN A 144 27.32 -36.21 8.94
C GLN A 144 28.36 -37.05 8.18
N GLN A 145 28.60 -36.76 6.89
CA GLN A 145 29.61 -37.46 6.09
C GLN A 145 31.03 -37.33 6.68
N ARG A 146 31.37 -36.17 7.26
CA ARG A 146 32.66 -35.98 7.91
C ARG A 146 32.77 -36.74 9.23
N MET A 147 31.67 -36.90 9.97
CA MET A 147 31.66 -37.75 11.17
C MET A 147 31.88 -39.24 10.85
N GLU A 148 31.58 -39.66 9.62
CA GLU A 148 31.89 -41.01 9.15
C GLU A 148 33.39 -41.19 8.83
N ASN A 149 34.06 -40.11 8.43
CA ASN A 149 35.50 -40.12 8.14
C ASN A 149 36.35 -40.05 9.42
N ILE A 150 37.41 -40.88 9.46
CA ILE A 150 38.39 -40.87 10.56
C ILE A 150 39.69 -40.32 10.01
N GLU A 151 40.14 -39.18 10.52
CA GLU A 151 41.47 -38.65 10.23
C GLU A 151 42.47 -39.17 11.26
N ILE A 152 43.47 -39.92 10.79
CA ILE A 152 44.56 -40.43 11.63
C ILE A 152 45.81 -39.63 11.29
N SER A 153 46.17 -38.68 12.15
CA SER A 153 47.33 -37.81 11.99
C SER A 153 48.50 -38.29 12.86
N GLY A 154 49.74 -38.03 12.42
CA GLY A 154 50.95 -38.33 13.22
C GLY A 154 51.44 -39.77 13.13
N LEU A 155 51.13 -40.48 12.04
CA LEU A 155 51.76 -41.78 11.78
C LEU A 155 53.23 -41.58 11.37
N PRO A 156 54.20 -42.27 12.02
CA PRO A 156 55.59 -42.17 11.64
C PRO A 156 55.81 -42.80 10.26
N GLU A 157 56.42 -42.05 9.34
CA GLU A 157 56.81 -42.50 8.00
C GLU A 157 58.01 -43.47 8.09
N LYS A 158 57.75 -44.73 8.44
CA LYS A 158 58.76 -45.79 8.35
C LYS A 158 58.70 -46.43 6.95
N ASN A 159 59.83 -46.44 6.25
CA ASN A 159 60.01 -47.25 5.04
C ASN A 159 59.74 -48.71 5.43
N ASN A 160 58.67 -49.31 4.89
CA ASN A 160 58.16 -50.66 5.16
C ASN A 160 57.10 -50.83 6.28
N GLY A 161 56.43 -49.74 6.68
CA GLY A 161 55.26 -49.83 7.57
C GLY A 161 54.03 -50.48 6.91
N ASN A 162 53.44 -51.48 7.56
CA ASN A 162 52.27 -52.20 7.05
C ASN A 162 50.98 -51.43 7.40
N LEU A 163 50.75 -50.29 6.72
CA LEU A 163 49.60 -49.38 6.95
C LEU A 163 48.24 -50.10 6.99
N LYS A 164 48.12 -51.17 6.20
CA LYS A 164 46.92 -52.02 6.14
C LYS A 164 46.61 -52.67 7.49
N LEU A 165 47.63 -53.13 8.22
CA LEU A 165 47.46 -53.76 9.54
C LEU A 165 47.01 -52.75 10.59
N ILE A 166 47.59 -51.54 10.58
CA ILE A 166 47.23 -50.46 11.52
C ILE A 166 45.77 -50.01 11.28
N MET A 167 45.36 -49.85 10.02
CA MET A 167 43.97 -49.54 9.69
C MET A 167 43.03 -50.65 10.15
N GLN A 168 43.39 -51.92 9.94
CA GLN A 168 42.53 -53.05 10.27
C GLN A 168 42.36 -53.25 11.78
N ILE A 169 43.43 -53.05 12.57
CA ILE A 169 43.36 -53.06 14.05
C ILE A 169 42.43 -51.95 14.54
N LYS A 170 42.63 -50.71 14.07
CA LYS A 170 41.79 -49.58 14.50
C LYS A 170 40.34 -49.68 14.02
N MET A 171 40.08 -50.25 12.83
CA MET A 171 38.72 -50.52 12.36
C MET A 171 38.02 -51.56 13.23
N ASN A 172 38.73 -52.60 13.67
CA ASN A 172 38.18 -53.62 14.56
C ASN A 172 37.89 -53.07 15.96
N GLU A 173 38.76 -52.22 16.51
CA GLU A 173 38.51 -51.55 17.80
C GLU A 173 37.29 -50.61 17.72
N LYS A 174 37.12 -49.90 16.60
CA LYS A 174 35.94 -49.06 16.37
C LYS A 174 34.66 -49.89 16.25
N THR A 175 34.66 -50.99 15.50
CA THR A 175 33.46 -51.82 15.34
C THR A 175 33.06 -52.50 16.65
N GLU A 176 34.02 -52.93 17.46
CA GLU A 176 33.73 -53.56 18.76
C GLU A 176 33.16 -52.55 19.77
N SER A 177 33.71 -51.34 19.83
CA SER A 177 33.17 -50.27 20.69
C SER A 177 31.79 -49.80 20.25
N ASP A 178 31.55 -49.61 18.95
CA ASP A 178 30.22 -49.26 18.39
C ASP A 178 29.18 -50.35 18.68
N MET A 179 29.54 -51.61 18.47
CA MET A 179 28.64 -52.74 18.76
C MET A 179 28.30 -52.84 20.23
N LYS A 180 29.26 -52.56 21.13
CA LYS A 180 29.02 -52.52 22.58
C LYS A 180 28.06 -51.40 22.96
N LEU A 181 28.23 -50.20 22.40
CA LEU A 181 27.32 -49.07 22.58
C LEU A 181 25.90 -49.37 22.09
N LYS A 182 25.77 -49.94 20.89
CA LYS A 182 24.46 -50.37 20.34
C LYS A 182 23.78 -51.39 21.25
N ARG A 183 24.53 -52.36 21.79
CA ARG A 183 24.01 -53.35 22.73
C ARG A 183 23.50 -52.68 24.01
N GLN A 184 24.27 -51.76 24.60
CA GLN A 184 23.86 -51.01 25.78
C GLN A 184 22.60 -50.16 25.55
N LEU A 185 22.45 -49.56 24.36
CA LEU A 185 21.26 -48.79 24.01
C LEU A 185 20.02 -49.67 23.87
N ILE A 186 20.15 -50.86 23.27
CA ILE A 186 19.07 -51.86 23.18
C ILE A 186 18.66 -52.30 24.58
N GLU A 187 19.62 -52.65 25.43
CA GLU A 187 19.37 -53.05 26.83
C GLU A 187 18.66 -51.95 27.63
N ALA A 188 19.09 -50.70 27.49
CA ALA A 188 18.44 -49.56 28.13
C ALA A 188 17.00 -49.34 27.64
N THR A 189 16.78 -49.48 26.34
CA THR A 189 15.45 -49.34 25.72
C THR A 189 14.51 -50.45 26.20
N ASP A 190 14.99 -51.69 26.25
CA ASP A 190 14.22 -52.83 26.76
C ASP A 190 13.91 -52.67 28.26
N ALA A 191 14.85 -52.17 29.06
CA ALA A 191 14.61 -51.89 30.48
C ALA A 191 13.51 -50.83 30.69
N VAL A 192 13.50 -49.76 29.89
CA VAL A 192 12.42 -48.74 29.91
C VAL A 192 11.10 -49.35 29.50
N ARG A 193 11.09 -50.16 28.43
CA ARG A 193 9.90 -50.85 27.94
C ARG A 193 9.30 -51.79 28.99
N GLN A 194 10.14 -52.57 29.67
CA GLN A 194 9.72 -53.44 30.77
C GLN A 194 9.13 -52.64 31.92
N LYS A 195 9.80 -51.57 32.38
CA LYS A 195 9.27 -50.68 33.43
C LYS A 195 7.93 -50.07 33.05
N PHE A 196 7.78 -49.62 31.81
CA PHE A 196 6.51 -49.08 31.32
C PHE A 196 5.40 -50.14 31.35
N ASN A 197 5.69 -51.37 30.95
CA ASN A 197 4.72 -52.47 31.00
C ASN A 197 4.34 -52.84 32.44
N THR A 198 5.29 -52.86 33.38
CA THR A 198 5.02 -53.08 34.82
C THR A 198 4.15 -51.97 35.40
N ILE A 199 4.39 -50.71 35.03
CA ILE A 199 3.53 -49.59 35.45
C ILE A 199 2.13 -49.73 34.85
N LYS A 200 2.04 -50.13 33.58
CA LYS A 200 0.76 -50.35 32.89
C LYS A 200 -0.05 -51.48 33.54
N SER A 201 0.59 -52.56 34.01
CA SER A 201 -0.10 -53.65 34.72
C SER A 201 -0.51 -53.29 36.15
N ASN A 202 0.18 -52.35 36.79
CA ASN A 202 -0.09 -51.92 38.17
C ASN A 202 -1.00 -50.68 38.26
N ARG A 203 -1.61 -50.26 37.15
CA ARG A 203 -2.33 -48.98 36.98
C ARG A 203 -3.68 -48.88 37.70
N THR A 204 -3.97 -49.73 38.68
CA THR A 204 -5.13 -49.55 39.55
C THR A 204 -4.88 -48.55 40.68
N GLU A 205 -3.64 -48.28 41.09
CA GLU A 205 -3.38 -47.32 42.18
C GLU A 205 -2.06 -46.55 41.98
N ASN A 206 -2.17 -45.21 41.93
CA ASN A 206 -1.11 -44.18 41.90
C ASN A 206 -0.68 -43.59 40.54
N LEU A 207 -1.05 -42.31 40.37
CA LEU A 207 -0.39 -41.31 39.52
C LEU A 207 1.05 -41.08 40.00
N MET A 208 2.02 -41.89 39.55
CA MET A 208 3.43 -41.57 39.75
C MET A 208 3.94 -40.52 38.74
N SER A 209 4.83 -39.65 39.20
CA SER A 209 5.44 -38.56 38.40
C SER A 209 6.26 -39.10 37.23
N LEU A 210 6.03 -38.54 36.03
CA LEU A 210 6.72 -38.85 34.78
C LEU A 210 8.26 -38.74 34.90
N GLU A 211 8.78 -37.92 35.82
CA GLU A 211 10.21 -37.74 36.05
C GLU A 211 10.95 -39.04 36.43
N LYS A 212 10.32 -39.94 37.19
CA LYS A 212 10.93 -41.23 37.56
C LYS A 212 11.02 -42.22 36.40
N ILE A 213 10.25 -42.00 35.33
CA ILE A 213 10.20 -42.88 34.16
C ILE A 213 11.37 -42.60 33.20
N TYR A 214 11.83 -41.35 33.12
CA TYR A 214 12.87 -40.92 32.16
C TYR A 214 14.30 -40.95 32.71
N GLU A 215 14.50 -41.06 34.02
CA GLU A 215 15.84 -41.14 34.66
C GLU A 215 16.76 -42.27 34.11
N PRO A 216 16.26 -43.47 33.74
CA PRO A 216 17.08 -44.53 33.15
C PRO A 216 17.63 -44.19 31.75
N ILE A 217 17.04 -43.21 31.05
CA ILE A 217 17.43 -42.81 29.69
C ILE A 217 18.52 -41.73 29.75
N THR A 218 18.39 -40.76 30.66
CA THR A 218 19.29 -39.60 30.73
C THR A 218 20.69 -39.94 31.27
N LYS A 219 20.81 -40.89 32.20
CA LYS A 219 22.11 -41.31 32.75
C LYS A 219 23.04 -41.96 31.72
N PRO A 220 22.63 -42.97 30.93
CA PRO A 220 23.51 -43.56 29.93
C PRO A 220 23.87 -42.57 28.81
N LEU A 221 22.95 -41.71 28.37
CA LEU A 221 23.26 -40.67 27.36
C LEU A 221 24.38 -39.71 27.79
N ASN A 222 24.37 -39.27 29.06
CA ASN A 222 25.43 -38.41 29.61
C ASN A 222 26.78 -39.13 29.74
N VAL A 223 26.78 -40.42 30.05
CA VAL A 223 28.00 -41.25 30.11
C VAL A 223 28.57 -41.47 28.70
N ILE A 224 27.70 -41.65 27.70
CA ILE A 224 28.09 -41.80 26.30
C ILE A 224 28.76 -40.53 25.77
N SER A 225 28.20 -39.34 26.07
CA SER A 225 28.82 -38.06 25.70
C SER A 225 30.15 -37.80 26.42
N ALA A 226 30.28 -38.24 27.68
CA ALA A 226 31.53 -38.11 28.43
C ALA A 226 32.62 -39.07 27.93
N ALA A 227 32.24 -40.29 27.53
CA ALA A 227 33.16 -41.30 27.00
C ALA A 227 33.66 -40.97 25.58
N THR A 228 32.86 -40.29 24.75
CA THR A 228 33.31 -39.82 23.42
C THR A 228 34.31 -38.66 23.52
N VAL A 229 34.26 -37.86 24.60
CA VAL A 229 35.22 -36.79 24.87
C VAL A 229 36.50 -37.32 25.54
N ALA A 230 36.41 -38.42 26.28
CA ALA A 230 37.55 -39.09 26.89
C ALA A 230 38.30 -39.97 25.86
N LYS A 231 39.17 -39.31 25.07
CA LYS A 231 40.16 -39.87 24.13
C LYS A 231 40.63 -41.30 24.44
N LEU A 232 40.59 -42.14 23.40
CA LEU A 232 41.34 -43.39 23.25
C LEU A 232 42.84 -43.13 23.52
N LYS A 233 43.34 -43.54 24.70
CA LYS A 233 44.78 -43.68 24.93
C LYS A 233 45.25 -45.02 24.34
N ILE A 234 46.27 -44.95 23.49
CA ILE A 234 46.90 -46.13 22.89
C ILE A 234 47.86 -46.71 23.92
N ASP A 235 47.33 -47.37 24.96
CA ASP A 235 48.17 -47.99 25.99
C ASP A 235 48.44 -49.48 25.69
N ASN A 236 47.82 -50.07 24.64
CA ASN A 236 47.87 -51.51 24.36
C ASN A 236 48.25 -51.88 22.91
N LEU A 237 49.25 -51.21 22.31
CA LEU A 237 49.96 -51.83 21.17
C LEU A 237 51.19 -52.60 21.69
N PRO A 238 51.45 -53.84 21.22
CA PRO A 238 52.63 -54.59 21.62
C PRO A 238 53.88 -53.76 21.29
N SER A 239 54.70 -53.54 22.32
CA SER A 239 55.84 -52.63 22.33
C SER A 239 56.83 -52.93 21.21
N VAL A 240 56.79 -52.12 20.15
CA VAL A 240 57.96 -51.88 19.32
C VAL A 240 58.67 -50.69 19.96
N THR A 241 59.91 -50.91 20.36
CA THR A 241 60.72 -50.03 21.20
C THR A 241 60.83 -48.57 20.71
N GLU A 242 60.75 -47.69 21.71
CA GLU A 242 61.35 -46.35 21.79
C GLU A 242 60.96 -45.29 20.75
N THR A 243 59.78 -44.70 20.98
CA THR A 243 59.51 -43.25 21.20
C THR A 243 58.00 -43.07 21.04
N SER A 244 57.26 -42.83 22.13
CA SER A 244 55.79 -42.71 22.06
C SER A 244 55.41 -41.38 21.42
N ILE A 245 55.29 -41.36 20.09
CA ILE A 245 54.73 -40.21 19.38
C ILE A 245 53.22 -40.24 19.61
N PRO A 246 52.61 -39.19 20.19
CA PRO A 246 51.17 -39.15 20.41
C PRO A 246 50.44 -39.10 19.06
N VAL A 247 49.64 -40.12 18.77
CA VAL A 247 48.74 -40.15 17.62
C VAL A 247 47.42 -39.51 18.02
N SER A 248 47.02 -38.44 17.34
CA SER A 248 45.72 -37.79 17.54
C SER A 248 44.70 -38.30 16.53
N ILE A 249 43.51 -38.68 16.99
CA ILE A 249 42.33 -38.86 16.14
C ILE A 249 41.51 -37.59 16.26
N ASN A 250 41.40 -36.84 15.18
CA ASN A 250 40.56 -35.65 15.12
C ASN A 250 39.28 -35.97 14.35
N THR A 251 38.16 -35.46 14.84
CA THR A 251 36.94 -35.34 14.05
C THR A 251 36.99 -33.99 13.34
N SER A 252 36.99 -34.01 12.01
CA SER A 252 37.11 -32.79 11.19
C SER A 252 35.79 -32.00 11.23
N PHE A 253 35.57 -31.21 12.27
CA PHE A 253 34.44 -30.27 12.35
C PHE A 253 34.81 -28.94 11.66
N ILE A 254 33.94 -28.45 10.79
CA ILE A 254 33.98 -27.04 10.39
C ILE A 254 33.23 -26.26 11.46
N PRO A 255 33.82 -25.20 12.05
CA PRO A 255 33.07 -24.31 12.92
C PRO A 255 31.94 -23.65 12.12
N LEU A 256 30.71 -23.73 12.63
CA LEU A 256 29.49 -23.13 12.04
C LEU A 256 29.58 -21.61 11.81
N SER A 257 30.67 -20.96 12.21
CA SER A 257 30.88 -19.52 12.11
C SER A 257 31.90 -19.19 11.02
N ALA A 258 31.44 -18.79 9.83
CA ALA A 258 32.04 -17.71 9.02
C ALA A 258 31.43 -17.56 7.60
N SER A 259 30.62 -18.49 7.10
CA SER A 259 30.09 -18.43 5.73
C SER A 259 28.64 -17.96 5.65
N THR A 260 28.28 -16.89 6.36
CA THR A 260 27.28 -15.98 5.77
C THR A 260 28.06 -15.10 4.80
N PRO A 261 28.06 -15.36 3.48
CA PRO A 261 28.49 -14.31 2.55
C PRO A 261 27.63 -13.10 2.88
N LYS A 262 28.26 -12.01 3.34
CA LYS A 262 27.62 -10.71 3.40
C LYS A 262 27.21 -10.41 1.97
N TYR A 263 25.97 -10.74 1.63
CA TYR A 263 25.36 -10.29 0.40
C TYR A 263 25.34 -8.77 0.56
N ASN A 264 26.29 -8.09 -0.08
CA ASN A 264 26.20 -6.66 -0.28
C ASN A 264 24.91 -6.45 -1.05
N SER A 265 23.83 -6.17 -0.32
CA SER A 265 22.62 -5.60 -0.88
C SER A 265 23.04 -4.23 -1.41
N ARG A 266 23.55 -4.24 -2.64
CA ARG A 266 23.65 -3.06 -3.48
C ARG A 266 22.20 -2.62 -3.63
N SER A 267 21.81 -1.66 -2.81
CA SER A 267 20.58 -0.91 -3.00
C SER A 267 20.74 -0.27 -4.37
N ASP A 268 20.15 -0.88 -5.39
CA ASP A 268 19.91 -0.25 -6.66
C ASP A 268 19.02 0.96 -6.37
N THR A 269 19.67 2.11 -6.19
CA THR A 269 19.04 3.41 -6.33
C THR A 269 18.62 3.50 -7.78
N THR A 270 17.36 3.14 -8.04
CA THR A 270 16.67 3.49 -9.27
C THR A 270 16.65 5.02 -9.36
N GLU A 271 17.61 5.56 -10.12
CA GLU A 271 17.52 6.91 -10.66
C GLU A 271 16.26 6.97 -11.54
N PHE A 272 15.20 7.56 -10.99
CA PHE A 272 14.03 7.93 -11.77
C PHE A 272 14.45 8.99 -12.79
N TYR A 273 14.58 8.56 -14.04
CA TYR A 273 14.59 9.44 -15.19
C TYR A 273 13.32 10.31 -15.16
N SER A 274 13.49 11.61 -14.92
CA SER A 274 12.46 12.60 -15.23
C SER A 274 12.53 12.87 -16.74
N PRO A 275 11.43 12.70 -17.50
CA PRO A 275 11.41 13.10 -18.89
C PRO A 275 11.28 14.63 -19.03
N PRO A 276 11.73 15.20 -20.17
CA PRO A 276 11.73 16.63 -20.45
C PRO A 276 10.33 17.23 -20.61
#